data_AF-A0A661N969-F1
#
_entry.id   AF-A0A661N969-F1
#
_cell.length_a   1.000
_cell.length_b   1.000
_cell.length_c   1.000
_cell.angle_alpha   90.00
_cell.angle_beta   90.00
_cell.angle_gamma   90.00
#
_symmetry.space_group_name_H-M   'P 1'
#
loop_
_entity.id
_entity.type
_entity.pdbx_description
1 polymer ?
#
loop_
_entity_poly.entity_id
_entity_poly.type
_entity_poly.pdbx_seq_one_letter_code
_entity_poly.pdbx_strand_id
1 'polypeptide(L)'
;MQAFEDAQAQVSQAARCLTEAAEPQVDLKPAAALVSRSLAVLYDAIDHRRDRLADVRQTRETLAEAIAALAGPSGDDPKLGQARALLGKARDTLAAPESHFASLPAEEPPAARDLMASQDQVSLHWVVRASLAPKIQVPGPPPPPPLELPPLD
;
A
#
# COMPACT_ATOMS: atom_id res chain seq x y z
N MET A 1 -11.39 -11.65 6.06
CA MET A 1 -11.90 -10.26 6.06
C MET A 1 -11.23 -9.43 7.14
N GLN A 2 -11.35 -9.78 8.44
CA GLN A 2 -10.69 -9.08 9.55
C GLN A 2 -9.19 -8.78 9.32
N ALA A 3 -8.41 -9.77 8.86
CA ALA A 3 -6.97 -9.58 8.62
C ALA A 3 -6.65 -8.48 7.57
N PHE A 4 -7.51 -8.27 6.58
CA PHE A 4 -7.33 -7.22 5.58
C PHE A 4 -7.66 -5.84 6.16
N GLU A 5 -8.70 -5.75 6.99
CA GLU A 5 -9.07 -4.53 7.70
C GLU A 5 -7.97 -4.13 8.70
N ASP A 6 -7.44 -5.10 9.45
CA ASP A 6 -6.33 -4.89 10.38
C ASP A 6 -5.07 -4.41 9.65
N ALA A 7 -4.73 -5.04 8.51
CA ALA A 7 -3.63 -4.60 7.66
C ALA A 7 -3.88 -3.18 7.12
N GLN A 8 -5.11 -2.85 6.70
CA GLN A 8 -5.46 -1.51 6.20
C GLN A 8 -5.29 -0.45 7.28
N ALA A 9 -5.75 -0.73 8.51
CA ALA A 9 -5.60 0.15 9.65
C ALA A 9 -4.12 0.40 9.96
N GLN A 10 -3.30 -0.65 9.97
CA GLN A 10 -1.86 -0.56 10.23
C GLN A 10 -1.13 0.25 9.14
N VAL A 11 -1.43 0.02 7.86
CA VAL A 11 -0.84 0.79 6.74
C VAL A 11 -1.28 2.25 6.78
N SER A 12 -2.55 2.52 7.13
CA SER A 12 -3.06 3.89 7.26
C SER A 12 -2.41 4.61 8.44
N GLN A 13 -2.13 3.91 9.54
CA GLN A 13 -1.39 4.46 10.66
C GLN A 13 0.08 4.72 10.30
N ALA A 14 0.70 3.83 9.52
CA ALA A 14 2.05 4.06 9.01
C ALA A 14 2.11 5.30 8.11
N ALA A 15 1.11 5.51 7.25
CA ALA A 15 0.99 6.70 6.43
C ALA A 15 0.92 7.99 7.27
N ARG A 16 0.17 7.98 8.38
CA ARG A 16 0.13 9.11 9.33
C ARG A 16 1.51 9.37 9.95
N CYS A 17 2.22 8.33 10.36
CA CYS A 17 3.58 8.47 10.88
C CYS A 17 4.52 9.12 9.86
N LEU A 18 4.39 8.81 8.56
CA LEU A 18 5.20 9.46 7.52
C LEU A 18 4.88 10.96 7.35
N THR A 19 3.60 11.33 7.46
CA THR A 19 3.17 12.74 7.39
C THR A 19 3.60 13.54 8.63
N GLU A 20 3.69 12.88 9.79
CA GLU A 20 4.08 13.47 11.07
C GLU A 20 5.59 13.41 11.34
N ALA A 21 6.39 12.85 10.41
CA ALA A 21 7.85 12.80 10.54
C ALA A 21 8.44 14.21 10.64
N ALA A 22 9.42 14.41 11.51
CA ALA A 22 10.03 15.72 11.68
C ALA A 22 11.22 15.86 10.72
N GLU A 23 11.23 16.91 9.89
CA GLU A 23 12.34 17.33 9.01
C GLU A 23 13.25 16.18 8.55
N PRO A 24 12.75 15.29 7.68
CA PRO A 24 13.51 14.13 7.28
C PRO A 24 14.75 14.58 6.51
N GLN A 25 15.92 14.06 6.91
CA GLN A 25 17.17 14.30 6.19
C GLN A 25 17.21 13.61 4.81
N VAL A 26 16.23 12.75 4.54
CA VAL A 26 16.10 11.94 3.32
C VAL A 26 14.78 12.24 2.63
N ASP A 27 14.73 12.05 1.31
CA ASP A 27 13.48 12.18 0.57
C ASP A 27 12.52 11.03 0.93
N LEU A 28 11.41 11.36 1.60
CA LEU A 28 10.37 10.40 1.96
C LEU A 28 9.36 10.12 0.83
N LYS A 29 9.39 10.88 -0.27
CA LYS A 29 8.42 10.73 -1.37
C LYS A 29 8.38 9.31 -1.96
N PRO A 30 9.52 8.62 -2.18
CA PRO A 30 9.49 7.23 -2.68
C PRO A 30 8.79 6.28 -1.71
N ALA A 31 9.06 6.40 -0.41
CA ALA A 31 8.41 5.59 0.62
C ALA A 31 6.90 5.89 0.70
N ALA A 32 6.53 7.17 0.66
CA ALA A 32 5.12 7.60 0.64
C ALA A 32 4.36 7.04 -0.57
N ALA A 33 4.98 7.06 -1.75
CA ALA A 33 4.39 6.48 -2.97
C ALA A 33 4.17 4.97 -2.83
N LEU A 34 5.13 4.25 -2.24
CA LEU A 34 4.99 2.81 -1.99
C LEU A 34 3.90 2.51 -0.96
N VAL A 35 3.78 3.28 0.12
CA VAL A 35 2.68 3.11 1.09
C VAL A 35 1.31 3.40 0.45
N SER A 36 1.20 4.44 -0.38
CA SER A 36 -0.01 4.69 -1.18
C SER A 36 -0.32 3.51 -2.10
N ARG A 37 0.69 2.94 -2.78
CA ARG A 37 0.52 1.77 -3.65
C ARG A 37 0.07 0.54 -2.86
N SER A 38 0.63 0.30 -1.67
CA SER A 38 0.20 -0.80 -0.79
C SER A 38 -1.28 -0.71 -0.45
N LEU A 39 -1.81 0.49 -0.17
CA LEU A 39 -3.24 0.69 0.06
C LEU A 39 -4.08 0.37 -1.19
N ALA A 40 -3.62 0.79 -2.37
CA ALA A 40 -4.30 0.49 -3.63
C ALA A 40 -4.44 -1.02 -3.87
N VAL A 41 -3.33 -1.76 -3.73
CA VAL A 41 -3.30 -3.22 -3.94
C VAL A 41 -4.11 -3.93 -2.85
N LEU A 42 -4.08 -3.44 -1.61
CA LEU A 42 -4.90 -3.99 -0.53
C LEU A 42 -6.40 -3.82 -0.81
N TYR A 43 -6.82 -2.67 -1.37
CA TYR A 43 -8.20 -2.47 -1.81
C TYR A 43 -8.59 -3.37 -2.98
N ASP A 44 -7.70 -3.57 -3.96
CA ASP A 44 -7.93 -4.53 -5.03
C ASP A 44 -8.14 -5.96 -4.48
N ALA A 45 -7.36 -6.35 -3.46
CA ALA A 45 -7.49 -7.64 -2.78
C ALA A 45 -8.81 -7.79 -2.00
N ILE A 46 -9.25 -6.73 -1.32
CA ILE A 46 -10.53 -6.69 -0.58
C ILE A 46 -11.72 -6.78 -1.54
N ASP A 47 -11.65 -6.05 -2.66
CA ASP A 47 -12.70 -6.03 -3.68
C ASP A 47 -12.74 -7.30 -4.54
N HIS A 48 -11.79 -8.23 -4.35
CA HIS A 48 -11.66 -9.46 -5.14
C HIS A 48 -11.65 -9.19 -6.65
N ARG A 49 -10.95 -8.13 -7.09
CA ARG A 49 -10.91 -7.74 -8.51
C ARG A 49 -10.10 -8.70 -9.38
N ARG A 50 -9.21 -9.49 -8.78
CA ARG A 50 -8.34 -10.47 -9.44
C ARG A 50 -8.20 -11.72 -8.56
N ASP A 51 -7.28 -12.59 -8.96
CA ASP A 51 -6.88 -13.75 -8.17
C ASP A 51 -6.43 -13.34 -6.76
N ARG A 52 -7.11 -13.90 -5.75
CA ARG A 52 -6.94 -13.50 -4.35
C ARG A 52 -5.53 -13.78 -3.83
N LEU A 53 -4.94 -14.89 -4.26
CA LEU A 53 -3.60 -15.26 -3.84
C LEU A 53 -2.55 -14.31 -4.43
N ALA A 54 -2.67 -13.99 -5.71
CA ALA A 54 -1.82 -13.02 -6.39
C ALA A 54 -1.92 -11.63 -5.75
N ASP A 55 -3.13 -11.15 -5.45
CA ASP A 55 -3.32 -9.82 -4.84
C ASP A 55 -2.75 -9.75 -3.41
N VAL A 56 -2.89 -10.82 -2.61
CA VAL A 56 -2.28 -10.88 -1.27
C VAL A 56 -0.75 -10.89 -1.36
N ARG A 57 -0.17 -11.68 -2.27
CA ARG A 57 1.28 -11.72 -2.49
C ARG A 57 1.81 -10.37 -2.94
N GLN A 58 1.17 -9.75 -3.93
CA GLN A 58 1.52 -8.42 -4.42
C GLN A 58 1.44 -7.38 -3.30
N THR A 59 0.44 -7.48 -2.41
CA THR A 59 0.32 -6.59 -1.24
C THR A 59 1.52 -6.77 -0.30
N ARG A 60 1.86 -8.00 0.06
CA ARG A 60 3.00 -8.30 0.95
C ARG A 60 4.34 -7.86 0.37
N GLU A 61 4.54 -8.05 -0.93
CA GLU A 61 5.73 -7.59 -1.66
C GLU A 61 5.83 -6.07 -1.66
N THR A 62 4.75 -5.37 -1.99
CA THR A 62 4.72 -3.89 -1.98
C THR A 62 4.98 -3.34 -0.58
N LEU A 63 4.47 -4.01 0.47
CA LEU A 63 4.79 -3.65 1.86
C LEU A 63 6.27 -3.89 2.20
N ALA A 64 6.87 -4.97 1.70
CA ALA A 64 8.30 -5.23 1.88
C ALA A 64 9.18 -4.17 1.18
N GLU A 65 8.81 -3.75 -0.03
CA GLU A 65 9.44 -2.63 -0.73
C GLU A 65 9.34 -1.33 0.07
N ALA A 66 8.16 -1.02 0.62
CA ALA A 66 7.95 0.17 1.46
C ALA A 66 8.82 0.12 2.74
N ILE A 67 8.91 -1.04 3.38
CA ILE A 67 9.79 -1.26 4.55
C ILE A 67 11.27 -1.04 4.18
N ALA A 68 11.70 -1.54 3.03
CA ALA A 68 13.07 -1.39 2.54
C ALA A 68 13.38 0.07 2.17
N ALA A 69 12.42 0.80 1.59
CA ALA A 69 12.57 2.23 1.30
C ALA A 69 12.73 3.09 2.58
N LEU A 70 12.21 2.61 3.72
CA LEU A 70 12.42 3.20 5.04
C LEU A 70 13.68 2.69 5.75
N ALA A 71 14.38 1.70 5.19
CA ALA A 71 15.64 1.18 5.71
C ALA A 71 16.83 2.00 5.16
N GLY A 72 16.94 3.24 5.62
CA GLY A 72 18.06 4.15 5.31
C GLY A 72 18.66 4.79 6.58
N PRO A 73 19.39 5.92 6.48
CA PRO A 73 19.94 6.66 7.63
C PRO A 73 18.87 7.42 8.42
N SER A 74 17.66 6.88 8.51
CA SER A 74 16.52 7.38 9.30
C SER A 74 16.71 7.16 10.81
N GLY A 75 17.97 7.03 11.26
CA GLY A 75 18.37 6.39 12.52
C GLY A 75 17.75 6.97 13.79
N ASP A 76 17.25 8.21 13.75
CA ASP A 76 16.81 8.94 14.94
C ASP A 76 15.35 9.42 14.90
N ASP A 77 14.57 9.21 13.82
CA ASP A 77 13.16 9.62 13.81
C ASP A 77 12.25 8.49 14.35
N PRO A 78 11.65 8.64 15.56
CA PRO A 78 10.78 7.62 16.13
C PRO A 78 9.52 7.36 15.30
N LYS A 79 9.04 8.33 14.51
CA LYS A 79 7.90 8.18 13.60
C LYS A 79 8.24 7.28 12.43
N LEU A 80 9.44 7.39 11.86
CA LEU A 80 9.89 6.51 10.78
C LEU A 80 10.09 5.08 11.29
N GLY A 81 10.64 4.91 12.50
CA GLY A 81 10.71 3.62 13.17
C GLY A 81 9.32 3.00 13.41
N GLN A 82 8.36 3.81 13.87
CA GLN A 82 6.98 3.37 14.08
C GLN A 82 6.28 2.99 12.76
N ALA A 83 6.46 3.79 11.70
CA ALA A 83 5.93 3.50 10.38
C ALA A 83 6.44 2.15 9.86
N ARG A 84 7.76 1.91 9.96
CA ARG A 84 8.37 0.64 9.56
C ARG A 84 7.81 -0.55 10.36
N ALA A 85 7.64 -0.40 11.67
CA ALA A 85 7.07 -1.45 12.52
C ALA A 85 5.62 -1.76 12.15
N LEU A 86 4.81 -0.74 11.85
CA LEU A 86 3.41 -0.89 11.43
C LEU A 86 3.30 -1.59 10.07
N LEU A 87 4.14 -1.23 9.10
CA LEU A 87 4.20 -1.91 7.81
C LEU A 87 4.62 -3.38 7.94
N GLY A 88 5.57 -3.68 8.83
CA GLY A 88 5.95 -5.05 9.17
C GLY A 88 4.78 -5.85 9.73
N LYS A 89 4.05 -5.28 10.70
CA LYS A 89 2.83 -5.88 11.25
C LYS A 89 1.77 -6.13 10.18
N ALA A 90 1.57 -5.20 9.25
CA ALA A 90 0.61 -5.37 8.15
C ALA A 90 1.00 -6.55 7.25
N ARG A 91 2.27 -6.63 6.87
CA ARG A 91 2.78 -7.73 6.05
C ARG A 91 2.62 -9.08 6.72
N ASP A 92 2.87 -9.14 8.03
CA ASP A 92 2.79 -10.38 8.81
C ASP A 92 1.33 -10.78 9.08
N THR A 93 0.42 -9.80 9.27
CA THR A 93 -1.03 -10.02 9.41
C THR A 93 -1.61 -10.71 8.15
N LEU A 94 -1.05 -10.42 6.98
CA LEU A 94 -1.47 -11.01 5.71
C LEU A 94 -0.92 -12.43 5.46
N ALA A 95 -0.04 -12.97 6.31
CA ALA A 95 0.52 -14.31 6.13
C ALA A 95 -0.52 -15.44 6.25
N ALA A 96 -1.48 -15.29 7.17
CA ALA A 96 -2.56 -16.26 7.34
C ALA A 96 -3.53 -16.28 6.14
N PRO A 97 -4.04 -15.13 5.64
CA PRO A 97 -4.78 -15.06 4.38
C PRO A 97 -4.03 -15.69 3.20
N GLU A 98 -2.74 -15.40 3.03
CA GLU A 98 -1.97 -15.99 1.94
C GLU A 98 -1.92 -17.51 2.03
N SER A 99 -1.60 -18.04 3.22
CA SER A 99 -1.52 -19.49 3.44
C SER A 99 -2.86 -20.16 3.17
N HIS A 100 -3.96 -19.51 3.56
CA HIS A 100 -5.31 -19.96 3.27
C HIS A 100 -5.60 -20.01 1.77
N PHE A 101 -5.40 -18.91 1.04
CA PHE A 101 -5.65 -18.88 -0.41
C PHE A 101 -4.72 -19.81 -1.20
N ALA A 102 -3.48 -20.03 -0.74
CA ALA A 102 -2.55 -20.97 -1.35
C ALA A 102 -3.01 -22.43 -1.27
N SER A 103 -3.90 -22.76 -0.32
CA SER A 103 -4.47 -24.10 -0.17
C SER A 103 -5.77 -24.31 -0.93
N LEU A 104 -6.36 -23.24 -1.49
CA LEU A 104 -7.58 -23.34 -2.28
C LEU A 104 -7.24 -23.61 -3.75
N PRO A 105 -8.10 -24.36 -4.46
CA PRO A 105 -7.98 -24.47 -5.91
C PRO A 105 -8.14 -23.10 -6.58
N ALA A 106 -7.46 -22.90 -7.71
CA ALA A 106 -7.58 -21.68 -8.49
C ALA A 106 -9.04 -21.42 -8.88
N GLU A 107 -9.49 -20.18 -8.77
CA GLU A 107 -10.85 -19.79 -9.10
C GLU A 107 -11.01 -19.76 -10.64
N GLU A 108 -11.86 -20.64 -11.19
CA GLU A 108 -12.14 -20.64 -12.62
C GLU A 108 -13.02 -19.43 -12.99
N PRO A 109 -12.74 -18.76 -14.13
CA PRO A 109 -13.62 -17.70 -14.62
C PRO A 109 -15.04 -18.24 -14.83
N PRO A 110 -16.09 -17.47 -14.47
CA PRO A 110 -17.46 -17.90 -14.69
C PRO A 110 -17.71 -18.15 -16.19
N ALA A 111 -18.32 -19.29 -16.52
CA ALA A 111 -18.69 -19.61 -17.89
C ALA A 111 -19.60 -18.53 -18.48
N ALA A 112 -19.36 -18.16 -19.74
CA ALA A 112 -20.23 -17.24 -20.47
C ALA A 112 -21.66 -17.81 -20.47
N ARG A 113 -22.63 -17.03 -19.97
CA ARG A 113 -24.04 -17.43 -19.97
C ARG A 113 -24.67 -17.06 -21.31
N ASP A 114 -25.39 -18.00 -21.91
CA ASP A 114 -26.28 -17.69 -23.02
C ASP A 114 -27.37 -16.72 -22.57
N LEU A 115 -27.53 -15.62 -23.32
CA LEU A 115 -28.51 -14.58 -23.04
C LEU A 115 -29.92 -15.13 -23.30
N MET A 116 -30.58 -15.67 -22.28
CA MET A 116 -32.00 -16.01 -22.33
C MET A 116 -32.85 -14.80 -21.98
N ALA A 117 -33.74 -14.41 -22.88
CA ALA A 117 -34.53 -13.17 -22.85
C ALA A 117 -35.57 -13.05 -21.72
N SER A 118 -35.53 -13.85 -20.65
CA SER A 118 -36.57 -13.83 -19.60
C SER A 118 -36.07 -13.84 -18.15
N GLN A 119 -34.80 -13.49 -17.89
CA GLN A 119 -34.31 -13.32 -16.52
C GLN A 119 -33.77 -11.90 -16.33
N ASP A 120 -34.69 -10.93 -16.23
CA ASP A 120 -34.37 -9.58 -15.73
C ASP A 120 -34.10 -9.65 -14.23
N GLN A 121 -32.95 -10.24 -13.85
CA GLN A 121 -32.35 -9.93 -12.56
C GLN A 121 -31.57 -8.63 -12.71
N VAL A 122 -31.80 -7.68 -11.81
CA VAL A 122 -30.95 -6.50 -11.68
C VAL A 122 -29.57 -6.99 -11.24
N SER A 123 -28.69 -7.22 -12.22
CA SER A 123 -27.29 -7.53 -11.96
C SER A 123 -26.61 -6.25 -11.48
N LEU A 124 -26.00 -6.30 -10.30
CA LEU A 124 -25.10 -5.23 -9.86
C LEU A 124 -23.97 -5.08 -10.89
N HIS A 125 -23.96 -3.94 -11.57
CA HIS A 125 -22.88 -3.61 -12.50
C HIS A 125 -21.63 -3.28 -11.69
N TRP A 126 -20.56 -4.04 -11.91
CA TRP A 126 -19.25 -3.73 -11.35
C TRP A 126 -18.51 -2.80 -12.31
N VAL A 127 -17.84 -1.79 -11.76
CA VAL A 127 -17.05 -0.83 -12.56
C VAL A 127 -15.59 -1.25 -12.57
N VAL A 128 -15.09 -1.59 -13.76
CA VAL A 128 -13.68 -1.90 -13.99
C VAL A 128 -12.87 -0.61 -13.96
N ARG A 129 -12.39 -0.24 -12.77
CA ARG A 129 -11.46 0.89 -12.57
C ARG A 129 -10.35 0.50 -11.61
N ALA A 130 -9.22 1.21 -11.68
CA ALA A 130 -8.17 1.08 -10.68
C ALA A 130 -8.68 1.55 -9.30
N SER A 131 -8.24 0.90 -8.23
CA SER A 131 -8.50 1.36 -6.87
C SER A 131 -7.92 2.75 -6.63
N LEU A 132 -8.68 3.60 -5.94
CA LEU A 132 -8.25 4.94 -5.58
C LEU A 132 -7.37 4.87 -4.33
N ALA A 133 -6.07 5.08 -4.52
CA ALA A 133 -5.14 5.21 -3.41
C ALA A 133 -5.13 6.65 -2.86
N PRO A 134 -5.07 6.85 -1.53
CA PRO A 134 -4.83 8.17 -0.98
C PRO A 134 -3.43 8.66 -1.34
N LYS A 135 -3.31 9.95 -1.66
CA LYS A 135 -2.00 10.59 -1.86
C LYS A 135 -1.43 10.99 -0.51
N ILE A 136 -0.34 10.36 -0.10
CA ILE A 136 0.34 10.67 1.16
C ILE A 136 1.26 11.87 0.93
N GLN A 137 1.03 12.94 1.67
CA GLN A 137 1.90 14.11 1.69
C GLN A 137 2.93 13.92 2.80
N VAL A 138 4.20 14.10 2.46
CA VAL A 138 5.33 13.97 3.38
C VAL A 138 6.16 15.26 3.38
N PRO A 139 6.77 15.61 4.53
CA PRO A 139 7.70 16.71 4.58
C PRO A 139 8.88 16.47 3.64
N GLY A 140 9.33 17.54 2.98
CA GLY A 140 10.53 17.51 2.16
C GLY A 140 11.80 17.72 2.99
N PRO A 141 12.98 17.36 2.46
CA PRO A 141 14.24 17.69 3.10
C PRO A 141 14.43 19.22 3.15
N PRO A 142 15.17 19.74 4.14
CA PRO A 142 15.46 21.16 4.22
C PRO A 142 16.20 21.63 2.96
N PRO A 143 15.97 22.89 2.51
CA PRO A 143 16.68 23.44 1.36
C PRO A 143 18.19 23.50 1.64
N PRO A 144 19.04 23.30 0.61
CA PRO A 144 20.49 23.45 0.78
C PRO A 144 20.83 24.89 1.20
N PRO A 145 21.91 25.09 2.00
CA PRO A 145 22.33 26.44 2.38
C PRO A 145 22.69 27.28 1.15
N PRO A 146 22.50 28.62 1.19
CA PRO A 146 22.88 29.51 0.10
C PRO A 146 24.37 29.35 -0.24
N LEU A 147 24.70 29.25 -1.52
CA LEU A 147 26.09 29.34 -1.98
C LEU A 147 26.56 30.78 -1.75
N GLU A 148 27.51 30.98 -0.84
CA GLU A 148 28.26 32.25 -0.76
C GLU A 148 29.02 32.41 -2.08
N LEU A 149 28.57 33.34 -2.91
CA LEU A 149 29.32 33.74 -4.08
C LEU A 149 30.60 34.44 -3.60
N PRO A 150 31.78 34.07 -4.10
CA PRO A 150 33.01 34.78 -3.77
C PRO A 150 32.87 36.27 -4.14
N PRO A 151 33.48 37.18 -3.36
CA PRO A 151 33.43 38.60 -3.67
C PRO A 151 33.97 38.85 -5.08
N LEU A 152 33.26 39.70 -5.84
CA LEU A 152 33.74 40.19 -7.13
C LEU A 152 34.87 41.19 -6.84
N ASP A 153 36.11 40.78 -7.10
CA ASP A 153 37.29 41.66 -7.17
C ASP A 153 37.24 42.59 -8.39
#